data_AF-A0A963MSB0-F1
#
_entry.id   AF-A0A963MSB0-F1
#
_cell.length_a   1.000
_cell.length_b   1.000
_cell.length_c   1.000
_cell.angle_alpha   90.00
_cell.angle_beta   90.00
_cell.angle_gamma   90.00
#
_symmetry.space_group_name_H-M   'P 1'
#
loop_
_entity.id
_entity.type
_entity.pdbx_description
1 polymer ?
#
loop_
_entity_poly.entity_id
_entity_poly.type
_entity_poly.pdbx_seq_one_letter_code
_entity_poly.pdbx_strand_id
1 'polypeptide(L)'
;MTPAGAFSHATRKWLILLLVFSIAVVLLAVTMPPTSQPHTYHQFADQRTLLGIPNFMNVVSNLAILLSGLLGLSYLWRSYRRPDGTEQRHFLTTAEYWPYVVLFASVVLVAPGSAYYHWESNNASLLWDRLPIAVGVSALLAAVLSDRINPRLGLWALPALIFMGAGSVIYWYWSEQQGAGNLNYYIVIQFYSLLLAVLLSLLLPSRYTRGSDINKAIGLYAVAKFAETFDQ
;
A
#
# COMPACT_ATOMS: atom_id res chain seq x y z
N MET A 1 17.67 25.07 25.74
CA MET A 1 16.64 24.01 25.78
C MET A 1 15.77 24.15 24.54
N THR A 2 15.89 23.26 23.56
CA THR A 2 14.98 23.22 22.41
C THR A 2 13.59 22.82 22.91
N PRO A 3 12.51 23.55 22.55
CA PRO A 3 11.17 23.19 22.99
C PRO A 3 10.85 21.77 22.52
N ALA A 4 10.31 20.96 23.44
CA ALA A 4 9.87 19.61 23.16
C ALA A 4 8.88 19.64 21.98
N GLY A 5 9.23 18.96 20.88
CA GLY A 5 8.38 18.83 19.69
C GLY A 5 8.85 19.57 18.43
N ALA A 6 9.93 20.36 18.48
CA ALA A 6 10.48 20.98 17.29
C ALA A 6 11.43 20.03 16.54
N PHE A 7 11.10 19.67 15.29
CA PHE A 7 12.02 18.96 14.40
C PHE A 7 13.36 19.68 14.32
N SER A 8 14.45 18.89 14.28
CA SER A 8 15.79 19.42 13.99
C SER A 8 15.79 20.16 12.66
N HIS A 9 16.71 21.11 12.49
CA HIS A 9 16.84 21.85 11.23
C HIS A 9 17.08 20.91 10.03
N ALA A 10 17.87 19.84 10.22
CA ALA A 10 18.09 18.82 9.20
C ALA A 10 16.81 18.04 8.87
N THR A 11 16.04 17.64 9.88
CA THR A 11 14.75 16.95 9.68
C THR A 11 13.75 17.82 8.91
N ARG A 12 13.64 19.11 9.26
CA ARG A 12 12.76 20.05 8.54
C ARG A 12 13.16 20.16 7.07
N LYS A 13 14.47 20.25 6.78
CA LYS A 13 14.98 20.27 5.40
C LYS A 13 14.57 19.03 4.63
N TRP A 14 14.74 17.83 5.19
CA TRP A 14 14.33 16.59 4.53
C TRP A 14 12.82 16.54 4.27
N LEU A 15 12.01 16.94 5.24
CA LEU A 15 10.55 17.00 5.06
C LEU A 15 10.14 17.96 3.94
N ILE A 16 10.77 19.13 3.85
CA ILE A 16 10.51 20.09 2.76
C ILE A 16 10.93 19.51 1.41
N LEU A 17 12.12 18.89 1.33
CA LEU A 17 12.60 18.28 0.09
C LEU A 17 11.69 17.14 -0.37
N LEU A 18 11.25 16.28 0.55
CA LEU A 18 10.30 15.20 0.26
C LEU A 18 8.95 15.74 -0.21
N LEU A 19 8.44 16.81 0.42
CA LEU A 19 7.19 17.45 0.01
C LEU A 19 7.29 18.04 -1.41
N VAL A 20 8.37 18.78 -1.70
CA VAL A 20 8.63 19.34 -3.03
C VAL A 20 8.73 18.20 -4.06
N PHE A 21 9.40 17.12 -3.70
CA PHE A 21 9.51 15.94 -4.56
C PHE A 21 8.15 15.26 -4.78
N SER A 22 7.30 15.13 -3.75
CA SER A 22 5.92 14.62 -3.89
C SER A 22 5.10 15.47 -4.86
N ILE A 23 5.17 16.80 -4.72
CA ILE A 23 4.46 17.72 -5.61
C ILE A 23 4.94 17.55 -7.05
N ALA A 24 6.25 17.45 -7.27
CA ALA A 24 6.81 17.24 -8.60
C ALA A 24 6.35 15.92 -9.23
N VAL A 25 6.33 14.82 -8.47
CA VAL A 25 5.86 13.51 -8.95
C VAL A 25 4.37 13.54 -9.30
N VAL A 26 3.54 14.18 -8.47
CA VAL A 26 2.10 14.34 -8.77
C VAL A 26 1.90 15.21 -10.00
N LEU A 27 2.63 16.33 -10.12
CA LEU A 27 2.56 17.20 -11.30
C LEU A 27 2.97 16.45 -12.58
N LEU A 28 3.99 15.60 -12.49
CA LEU A 28 4.40 14.74 -13.60
C LEU A 28 3.27 13.78 -14.00
N ALA A 29 2.61 13.13 -13.04
CA ALA A 29 1.49 12.23 -13.34
C ALA A 29 0.30 12.94 -14.01
N VAL A 30 0.06 14.20 -13.66
CA VAL A 30 -0.99 15.04 -14.27
C VAL A 30 -0.62 15.51 -15.68
N THR A 31 0.66 15.81 -15.94
CA THR A 31 1.12 16.41 -17.20
C THR A 31 1.58 15.41 -18.25
N MET A 32 1.98 14.21 -17.83
CA MET A 32 2.38 13.14 -18.75
C MET A 32 1.16 12.56 -19.47
N PRO A 33 1.33 12.10 -20.72
CA PRO A 33 0.29 11.36 -21.43
C PRO A 33 -0.24 10.17 -20.61
N PRO A 34 -1.52 9.80 -20.75
CA PRO A 34 -2.07 8.62 -20.10
C PRO A 34 -1.26 7.36 -20.41
N THR A 35 -0.84 6.65 -19.37
CA THR A 35 -0.29 5.29 -19.52
C THR A 35 -1.45 4.30 -19.57
N SER A 36 -1.63 3.64 -20.71
CA SER A 36 -2.68 2.64 -20.90
C SER A 36 -2.34 1.30 -20.24
N GLN A 37 -3.38 0.53 -19.94
CA GLN A 37 -3.23 -0.85 -19.48
C GLN A 37 -2.82 -1.78 -20.64
N PRO A 38 -1.66 -2.45 -20.59
CA PRO A 38 -1.31 -3.42 -21.63
C PRO A 38 -2.28 -4.60 -21.64
N HIS A 39 -2.75 -5.01 -22.82
CA HIS A 39 -3.63 -6.19 -22.95
C HIS A 39 -2.94 -7.50 -22.54
N THR A 40 -1.63 -7.61 -22.75
CA THR A 40 -0.82 -8.77 -22.33
C THR A 40 -0.75 -8.93 -20.82
N TYR A 41 -1.11 -7.92 -20.05
CA TYR A 41 -1.15 -7.98 -18.59
C TYR A 41 -2.14 -9.04 -18.06
N HIS A 42 -3.11 -9.46 -18.87
CA HIS A 42 -4.06 -10.52 -18.51
C HIS A 42 -3.58 -11.93 -18.91
N GLN A 43 -2.44 -12.04 -19.58
CA GLN A 43 -1.91 -13.29 -20.12
C GLN A 43 -0.86 -13.83 -19.15
N PHE A 44 -1.29 -14.68 -18.20
CA PHE A 44 -0.39 -15.25 -17.20
C PHE A 44 0.44 -16.41 -17.74
N ALA A 45 1.63 -16.64 -17.20
CA ALA A 45 2.42 -17.82 -17.54
C ALA A 45 1.73 -19.13 -17.08
N ASP A 46 1.03 -19.09 -15.94
CA ASP A 46 0.22 -20.23 -15.50
C ASP A 46 -1.10 -20.31 -16.26
N GLN A 47 -1.15 -21.16 -17.29
CA GLN A 47 -2.36 -21.43 -18.09
C GLN A 47 -3.06 -22.74 -17.68
N ARG A 48 -2.67 -23.35 -16.55
CA ARG A 48 -3.21 -24.66 -16.14
C ARG A 48 -4.57 -24.49 -15.46
N THR A 49 -5.51 -25.35 -15.85
CA THR A 49 -6.80 -25.52 -15.15
C THR A 49 -6.75 -26.79 -14.31
N LEU A 50 -6.82 -26.65 -12.99
CA LEU A 50 -6.89 -27.77 -12.05
C LEU A 50 -8.12 -27.61 -11.16
N LEU A 51 -8.84 -28.71 -10.88
CA LEU A 51 -10.08 -28.69 -10.08
C LEU A 51 -11.15 -27.71 -10.60
N GLY A 52 -11.14 -27.41 -11.91
CA GLY A 52 -12.06 -26.43 -12.53
C GLY A 52 -11.66 -24.97 -12.34
N ILE A 53 -10.51 -24.69 -11.74
CA ILE A 53 -9.98 -23.35 -11.48
C ILE A 53 -8.94 -23.00 -12.57
N PRO A 54 -9.16 -21.96 -13.40
CA PRO A 54 -8.17 -21.49 -14.38
C PRO A 54 -7.04 -20.75 -13.66
N ASN A 55 -5.86 -20.65 -14.29
CA ASN A 55 -4.67 -19.99 -13.73
C ASN A 55 -4.41 -20.46 -12.28
N PHE A 56 -4.49 -21.78 -12.05
CA PHE A 56 -4.68 -22.38 -10.72
C PHE A 56 -3.74 -21.84 -9.64
N MET A 57 -2.45 -21.70 -9.93
CA MET A 57 -1.48 -21.21 -8.96
C MET A 57 -1.67 -19.73 -8.64
N ASN A 58 -2.08 -18.91 -9.62
CA ASN A 58 -2.42 -17.51 -9.41
C ASN A 58 -3.67 -17.36 -8.53
N VAL A 59 -4.67 -18.20 -8.71
CA VAL A 59 -5.87 -18.20 -7.85
C VAL A 59 -5.55 -18.71 -6.44
N VAL A 60 -4.90 -19.87 -6.31
CA VAL A 60 -4.71 -20.54 -5.00
C VAL A 60 -3.66 -19.84 -4.13
N SER A 61 -2.64 -19.21 -4.72
CA SER A 61 -1.64 -18.46 -3.95
C SER A 61 -2.24 -17.30 -3.13
N ASN A 62 -3.43 -16.82 -3.49
CA ASN A 62 -4.18 -15.83 -2.71
C ASN A 62 -4.56 -16.29 -1.30
N LEU A 63 -4.57 -17.60 -1.03
CA LEU A 63 -4.76 -18.11 0.34
C LEU A 63 -3.64 -17.66 1.29
N ALA A 64 -2.41 -17.54 0.79
CA ALA A 64 -1.29 -17.03 1.58
C ALA A 64 -1.48 -15.54 1.92
N ILE A 65 -1.98 -14.76 0.95
CA ILE A 65 -2.33 -13.34 1.15
C ILE A 65 -3.44 -13.23 2.20
N LEU A 66 -4.53 -14.00 2.06
CA LEU A 66 -5.63 -14.02 3.02
C LEU A 66 -5.16 -14.34 4.43
N LEU A 67 -4.36 -15.41 4.59
CA LEU A 67 -3.85 -15.82 5.88
C LEU A 67 -2.99 -14.72 6.52
N SER A 68 -2.12 -14.07 5.75
CA SER A 68 -1.29 -12.97 6.26
C SER A 68 -2.13 -11.78 6.76
N GLY A 69 -3.19 -11.41 6.04
CA GLY A 69 -4.12 -10.36 6.44
C GLY A 69 -4.89 -10.71 7.71
N LEU A 70 -5.42 -11.94 7.80
CA LEU A 70 -6.14 -12.43 8.97
C LEU A 70 -5.25 -12.51 10.21
N LEU A 71 -4.01 -12.99 10.07
CA LEU A 71 -3.04 -13.02 11.16
C LEU A 71 -2.73 -11.61 11.67
N GLY A 72 -2.54 -10.64 10.76
CA GLY A 72 -2.33 -9.23 11.11
C GLY A 72 -3.51 -8.62 11.87
N LEU A 73 -4.75 -8.81 11.38
CA LEU A 73 -5.95 -8.34 12.08
C LEU A 73 -6.12 -9.03 13.45
N SER A 74 -5.84 -10.32 13.55
CA SER A 74 -5.92 -11.07 14.81
C SER A 74 -4.89 -10.56 15.83
N TYR A 75 -3.68 -10.22 15.38
CA TYR A 75 -2.64 -9.63 16.21
C TYR A 75 -3.11 -8.26 16.73
N LEU A 76 -3.58 -7.39 15.84
CA LEU A 76 -4.11 -6.07 16.21
C LEU A 76 -5.26 -6.16 17.22
N TRP A 77 -6.23 -7.04 16.99
CA TRP A 77 -7.36 -7.25 17.89
C TRP A 77 -6.93 -7.70 19.29
N ARG A 78 -5.97 -8.63 19.36
CA ARG A 78 -5.39 -9.10 20.64
C ARG A 78 -4.61 -7.99 21.34
N SER A 79 -3.86 -7.18 20.60
CA SER A 79 -3.13 -6.03 21.16
C SER A 79 -4.07 -4.92 21.66
N TYR A 80 -5.24 -4.74 21.05
CA TYR A 80 -6.22 -3.73 21.46
C TYR A 80 -7.03 -4.15 22.69
N ARG A 81 -7.33 -5.45 22.85
CA ARG A 81 -8.22 -5.98 23.90
C ARG A 81 -7.59 -6.24 25.26
N ARG A 82 -6.27 -6.16 25.43
CA ARG A 82 -5.62 -6.43 26.73
C ARG A 82 -5.85 -5.26 27.70
N PRO A 83 -6.65 -5.42 28.78
CA PRO A 83 -6.99 -4.34 29.70
C PRO A 83 -5.96 -4.13 30.82
N ASP A 84 -5.07 -5.10 31.03
CA ASP A 84 -4.14 -5.07 32.16
C ASP A 84 -2.90 -4.23 31.85
N GLY A 85 -2.73 -3.17 32.63
CA GLY A 85 -1.62 -2.22 32.57
C GLY A 85 -0.25 -2.79 32.96
N THR A 86 -0.01 -4.09 32.73
CA THR A 86 1.18 -4.83 33.17
C THR A 86 2.09 -5.30 32.03
N GLU A 87 1.75 -5.12 30.76
CA GLU A 87 2.66 -5.41 29.63
C GLU A 87 2.75 -4.29 28.58
N GLN A 88 3.90 -4.25 27.89
CA GLN A 88 4.33 -3.22 26.93
C GLN A 88 3.25 -2.92 25.88
N ARG A 89 2.74 -1.69 25.87
CA ARG A 89 1.90 -1.21 24.76
C ARG A 89 2.71 -1.28 23.47
N HIS A 90 2.31 -2.15 22.53
CA HIS A 90 2.96 -2.26 21.22
C HIS A 90 2.82 -0.97 20.39
N PHE A 91 1.75 -0.19 20.64
CA PHE A 91 1.59 1.15 20.09
C PHE A 91 1.78 2.21 21.17
N LEU A 92 2.48 3.30 20.84
CA LEU A 92 2.68 4.40 21.78
C LEU A 92 1.38 5.18 21.99
N THR A 93 0.51 5.21 20.96
CA THR A 93 -0.79 5.88 20.94
C THR A 93 -1.82 5.04 20.18
N THR A 94 -3.10 5.19 20.52
CA THR A 94 -4.21 4.52 19.80
C THR A 94 -4.38 5.02 18.36
N ALA A 95 -3.85 6.20 18.02
CA ALA A 95 -3.88 6.74 16.66
C ALA A 95 -3.07 5.88 15.67
N GLU A 96 -1.99 5.25 16.13
CA GLU A 96 -1.11 4.40 15.30
C GLU A 96 -1.78 3.09 14.88
N TYR A 97 -2.82 2.66 15.60
CA TYR A 97 -3.54 1.42 15.36
C TYR A 97 -4.29 1.41 14.02
N TRP A 98 -4.96 2.51 13.69
CA TRP A 98 -5.91 2.58 12.58
C TRP A 98 -5.28 2.36 11.19
N PRO A 99 -4.12 2.94 10.84
CA PRO A 99 -3.45 2.63 9.58
C PRO A 99 -3.19 1.12 9.39
N TYR A 100 -2.79 0.41 10.45
CA TYR A 100 -2.54 -1.04 10.35
C TYR A 100 -3.84 -1.85 10.22
N VAL A 101 -4.94 -1.42 10.85
CA VAL A 101 -6.25 -2.05 10.64
C VAL A 101 -6.65 -1.96 9.18
N VAL A 102 -6.57 -0.76 8.59
CA VAL A 102 -6.91 -0.56 7.18
C VAL A 102 -5.98 -1.36 6.28
N LEU A 103 -4.67 -1.38 6.57
CA LEU A 103 -3.70 -2.17 5.81
C LEU A 103 -4.05 -3.66 5.80
N PHE A 104 -4.23 -4.29 6.96
CA PHE A 104 -4.50 -5.72 7.02
C PHE A 104 -5.92 -6.08 6.54
N ALA A 105 -6.90 -5.21 6.76
CA ALA A 105 -8.22 -5.37 6.14
C ALA A 105 -8.13 -5.30 4.62
N SER A 106 -7.31 -4.40 4.09
CA SER A 106 -7.04 -4.31 2.65
C SER A 106 -6.38 -5.59 2.15
N VAL A 107 -5.38 -6.14 2.85
CA VAL A 107 -4.76 -7.44 2.49
C VAL A 107 -5.78 -8.58 2.47
N VAL A 108 -6.70 -8.64 3.43
CA VAL A 108 -7.80 -9.61 3.42
C VAL A 108 -8.71 -9.42 2.20
N LEU A 109 -8.96 -8.18 1.78
CA LEU A 109 -9.78 -7.86 0.59
C LEU A 109 -9.03 -8.06 -0.74
N VAL A 110 -7.69 -7.94 -0.77
CA VAL A 110 -6.87 -8.28 -1.95
C VAL A 110 -7.07 -9.74 -2.30
N ALA A 111 -7.09 -10.65 -1.33
CA ALA A 111 -7.19 -12.08 -1.62
C ALA A 111 -8.40 -12.49 -2.50
N PRO A 112 -9.66 -12.14 -2.17
CA PRO A 112 -10.79 -12.42 -3.05
C PRO A 112 -10.79 -11.57 -4.33
N GLY A 113 -10.32 -10.32 -4.29
CA GLY A 113 -10.23 -9.46 -5.49
C GLY A 113 -9.26 -9.99 -6.53
N SER A 114 -8.05 -10.37 -6.10
CA SER A 114 -7.01 -11.01 -6.89
C SER A 114 -7.42 -12.40 -7.35
N ALA A 115 -8.01 -13.22 -6.48
CA ALA A 115 -8.52 -14.54 -6.88
C ALA A 115 -9.59 -14.42 -7.97
N TYR A 116 -10.49 -13.44 -7.86
CA TYR A 116 -11.49 -13.16 -8.91
C TYR A 116 -10.83 -12.69 -10.21
N TYR A 117 -9.85 -11.79 -10.13
CA TYR A 117 -9.08 -11.34 -11.29
C TYR A 117 -8.34 -12.47 -12.01
N HIS A 118 -7.67 -13.36 -11.29
CA HIS A 118 -6.99 -14.51 -11.90
C HIS A 118 -7.96 -15.58 -12.38
N TRP A 119 -9.16 -15.66 -11.81
CA TRP A 119 -10.20 -16.55 -12.32
C TRP A 119 -10.79 -16.05 -13.65
N GLU A 120 -11.07 -14.76 -13.75
CA GLU A 120 -11.71 -14.13 -14.90
C GLU A 120 -10.92 -12.89 -15.33
N SER A 121 -9.82 -13.06 -16.05
CA SER A 121 -8.81 -12.03 -16.25
C SER A 121 -9.21 -10.97 -17.28
N ASN A 122 -9.67 -9.82 -16.79
CA ASN A 122 -10.03 -8.65 -17.59
C ASN A 122 -9.91 -7.36 -16.76
N ASN A 123 -10.15 -6.19 -17.37
CA ASN A 123 -10.05 -4.90 -16.68
C ASN A 123 -11.09 -4.70 -15.55
N ALA A 124 -12.29 -5.28 -15.69
CA ALA A 124 -13.35 -5.14 -14.68
C ALA A 124 -13.05 -5.98 -13.42
N SER A 125 -12.48 -7.17 -13.56
CA SER A 125 -12.02 -7.95 -12.42
C SER A 125 -10.71 -7.41 -11.83
N LEU A 126 -9.82 -6.85 -12.66
CA LEU A 126 -8.59 -6.17 -12.23
C LEU A 126 -8.86 -4.92 -11.36
N LEU A 127 -9.99 -4.23 -11.58
CA LEU A 127 -10.45 -3.15 -10.70
C LEU A 127 -10.54 -3.63 -9.24
N TRP A 128 -11.14 -4.80 -9.02
CA TRP A 128 -11.38 -5.35 -7.69
C TRP A 128 -10.12 -5.87 -7.02
N ASP A 129 -9.09 -6.22 -7.78
CA ASP A 129 -7.75 -6.53 -7.27
C ASP A 129 -6.99 -5.25 -6.89
N ARG A 130 -6.97 -4.25 -7.77
CA ARG A 130 -6.20 -3.01 -7.57
C ARG A 130 -6.73 -2.13 -6.46
N LEU A 131 -8.05 -2.07 -6.29
CA LEU A 131 -8.68 -1.20 -5.30
C LEU A 131 -8.17 -1.46 -3.87
N PRO A 132 -8.24 -2.69 -3.33
CA PRO A 132 -7.68 -2.98 -2.02
C PRO A 132 -6.15 -2.84 -1.97
N ILE A 133 -5.41 -3.11 -3.06
CA ILE A 133 -3.96 -2.86 -3.11
C ILE A 133 -3.66 -1.37 -2.90
N ALA A 134 -4.35 -0.48 -3.63
CA ALA A 134 -4.16 0.97 -3.54
C ALA A 134 -4.49 1.51 -2.13
N VAL A 135 -5.58 1.02 -1.53
CA VAL A 135 -5.97 1.37 -0.16
C VAL A 135 -4.94 0.86 0.86
N GLY A 136 -4.44 -0.37 0.69
CA GLY A 136 -3.42 -0.95 1.54
C GLY A 136 -2.10 -0.17 1.51
N VAL A 137 -1.60 0.16 0.33
CA VAL A 137 -0.38 0.98 0.17
C VAL A 137 -0.57 2.38 0.76
N SER A 138 -1.74 2.99 0.58
CA SER A 138 -2.09 4.29 1.17
C SER A 138 -2.09 4.24 2.71
N ALA A 139 -2.65 3.17 3.28
CA ALA A 139 -2.64 2.94 4.72
C ALA A 139 -1.23 2.66 5.25
N LEU A 140 -0.39 1.95 4.50
CA LEU A 140 1.01 1.74 4.85
C LEU A 140 1.79 3.06 4.91
N LEU A 141 1.60 3.94 3.93
CA LEU A 141 2.22 5.27 3.96
C LEU A 141 1.75 6.07 5.18
N ALA A 142 0.46 6.03 5.51
CA ALA A 142 -0.08 6.64 6.73
C ALA A 142 0.54 6.07 8.02
N ALA A 143 0.80 4.76 8.05
CA ALA A 143 1.48 4.10 9.17
C ALA A 143 2.93 4.59 9.32
N VAL A 144 3.65 4.75 8.20
CA VAL A 144 5.02 5.30 8.19
C VAL A 144 5.05 6.76 8.62
N LEU A 145 4.07 7.59 8.19
CA LEU A 145 3.94 8.97 8.67
C LEU A 145 3.70 9.04 10.18
N SER A 146 2.89 8.12 10.73
CA SER A 146 2.67 7.99 12.17
C SER A 146 3.96 7.65 12.94
N ASP A 147 4.76 6.72 12.42
CA ASP A 147 6.02 6.30 13.03
C ASP A 147 7.09 7.40 12.94
N ARG A 148 7.30 7.98 11.75
CA ARG A 148 8.47 8.82 11.45
C ARG A 148 8.28 10.31 11.74
N ILE A 149 7.04 10.78 11.78
CA ILE A 149 6.74 12.21 11.92
C ILE A 149 5.90 12.44 13.17
N ASN A 150 4.64 11.98 13.16
CA ASN A 150 3.70 12.18 14.26
C ASN A 150 2.47 11.27 14.10
N PRO A 151 2.02 10.53 15.14
CA PRO A 151 0.79 9.73 15.11
C PRO A 151 -0.44 10.47 14.60
N ARG A 152 -0.61 11.74 15.00
CA ARG A 152 -1.75 12.55 14.58
C ARG A 152 -1.71 12.81 13.08
N LEU A 153 -0.52 13.10 12.54
CA LEU A 153 -0.37 13.34 11.10
C LEU A 153 -0.80 12.10 10.31
N GLY A 154 -0.29 10.91 10.68
CA GLY A 154 -0.67 9.68 9.97
C GLY A 154 -2.16 9.36 10.10
N LEU A 155 -2.77 9.57 11.29
CA LEU A 155 -4.21 9.38 11.48
C LEU A 155 -5.05 10.33 10.62
N TRP A 156 -4.69 11.62 10.57
CA TRP A 156 -5.42 12.61 9.77
C TRP A 156 -5.15 12.47 8.26
N ALA A 157 -3.95 12.00 7.88
CA ALA A 157 -3.61 11.74 6.49
C ALA A 157 -4.30 10.48 5.95
N LEU A 158 -4.59 9.49 6.80
CA LEU A 158 -5.19 8.21 6.42
C LEU A 158 -6.44 8.35 5.52
N PRO A 159 -7.51 9.09 5.88
CA PRO A 159 -8.68 9.21 5.03
C PRO A 159 -8.34 9.85 3.67
N ALA A 160 -7.53 10.91 3.65
CA ALA A 160 -7.15 11.58 2.41
C ALA A 160 -6.32 10.65 1.50
N LEU A 161 -5.38 9.90 2.06
CA LEU A 161 -4.57 8.91 1.34
C LEU A 161 -5.45 7.78 0.78
N ILE A 162 -6.43 7.27 1.55
CA ILE A 162 -7.38 6.26 1.08
C ILE A 162 -8.21 6.80 -0.09
N PHE A 163 -8.73 8.03 0.00
CA PHE A 163 -9.49 8.65 -1.09
C PHE A 163 -8.65 8.81 -2.36
N MET A 164 -7.39 9.25 -2.23
CA MET A 164 -6.47 9.33 -3.37
C MET A 164 -6.16 7.95 -3.94
N GLY A 165 -5.94 6.95 -3.09
CA GLY A 165 -5.66 5.57 -3.50
C GLY A 165 -6.84 4.96 -4.27
N ALA A 166 -8.03 4.93 -3.66
CA ALA A 166 -9.23 4.42 -4.30
C ALA A 166 -9.62 5.23 -5.55
N GLY A 167 -9.55 6.56 -5.45
CA GLY A 167 -9.83 7.47 -6.55
C GLY A 167 -8.92 7.24 -7.75
N SER A 168 -7.63 6.93 -7.54
CA SER A 168 -6.69 6.65 -8.62
C SER A 168 -7.09 5.41 -9.45
N VAL A 169 -7.58 4.37 -8.79
CA VAL A 169 -8.01 3.11 -9.41
C VAL A 169 -9.36 3.29 -10.12
N ILE A 170 -10.30 3.97 -9.45
CA ILE A 170 -11.62 4.29 -10.03
C ILE A 170 -11.45 5.17 -11.27
N TYR A 171 -10.58 6.18 -11.21
CA TYR A 171 -10.28 7.05 -12.33
C TYR A 171 -9.66 6.28 -13.50
N TRP A 172 -8.68 5.41 -13.24
CA TRP A 172 -8.11 4.53 -14.26
C TRP A 172 -9.23 3.75 -14.96
N TYR A 173 -10.05 3.02 -14.22
CA TYR A 173 -11.12 2.20 -14.80
C TYR A 173 -12.15 3.05 -15.57
N TRP A 174 -12.58 4.17 -15.01
CA TRP A 174 -13.50 5.10 -15.69
C TRP A 174 -12.92 5.64 -17.01
N SER A 175 -11.63 5.99 -17.04
CA SER A 175 -10.95 6.45 -18.24
C SER A 175 -10.72 5.32 -19.26
N GLU A 176 -10.53 4.09 -18.79
CA GLU A 176 -10.41 2.88 -19.62
C GLU A 176 -11.72 2.62 -20.38
N GLN A 177 -12.88 2.77 -19.71
CA GLN A 177 -14.21 2.63 -20.34
C GLN A 177 -14.48 3.69 -21.43
N GLN A 178 -13.71 4.80 -21.43
CA GLN A 178 -13.77 5.83 -22.47
C GLN A 178 -12.71 5.64 -23.56
N GLY A 179 -11.93 4.56 -23.51
CA GLY A 179 -10.86 4.26 -24.46
C GLY A 179 -9.55 5.03 -24.23
N ALA A 180 -9.44 5.80 -23.13
CA ALA A 180 -8.22 6.53 -22.81
C ALA A 180 -7.25 5.70 -21.95
N GLY A 181 -7.75 5.10 -20.86
CA GLY A 181 -6.97 4.27 -19.94
C GLY A 181 -5.78 5.01 -19.31
N ASN A 182 -5.94 5.58 -18.11
CA ASN A 182 -4.88 6.36 -17.46
C ASN A 182 -4.45 5.76 -16.11
N LEU A 183 -3.31 5.08 -16.12
CA LEU A 183 -2.69 4.48 -14.94
C LEU A 183 -1.79 5.42 -14.13
N ASN A 184 -1.50 6.63 -14.62
CA ASN A 184 -0.46 7.49 -14.03
C ASN A 184 -0.68 7.72 -12.52
N TYR A 185 -1.92 7.97 -12.11
CA TYR A 185 -2.24 8.18 -10.70
C TYR A 185 -2.10 6.91 -9.86
N TYR A 186 -2.51 5.76 -10.40
CA TYR A 186 -2.36 4.48 -9.72
C TYR A 186 -0.87 4.10 -9.56
N ILE A 187 -0.04 4.37 -10.58
CA ILE A 187 1.41 4.19 -10.54
C ILE A 187 2.03 5.04 -9.40
N VAL A 188 1.60 6.29 -9.25
CA VAL A 188 2.04 7.14 -8.13
C VAL A 188 1.63 6.54 -6.79
N ILE A 189 0.36 6.15 -6.65
CA ILE A 189 -0.13 5.55 -5.40
C ILE A 189 0.63 4.27 -5.07
N GLN A 190 0.85 3.38 -6.03
CA GLN A 190 1.47 2.09 -5.80
C GLN A 190 2.98 2.22 -5.57
N PHE A 191 3.71 2.83 -6.50
CA PHE A 191 5.18 2.80 -6.48
C PHE A 191 5.78 3.99 -5.73
N TYR A 192 5.27 5.20 -5.97
CA TYR A 192 5.83 6.38 -5.30
C TYR A 192 5.52 6.39 -3.80
N SER A 193 4.35 5.94 -3.35
CA SER A 193 4.06 5.83 -1.91
C SER A 193 5.02 4.87 -1.19
N LEU A 194 5.39 3.75 -1.82
CA LEU A 194 6.36 2.81 -1.28
C LEU A 194 7.78 3.39 -1.27
N LEU A 195 8.17 4.09 -2.35
CA LEU A 195 9.43 4.82 -2.38
C LEU A 195 9.49 5.89 -1.28
N LEU A 196 8.43 6.68 -1.12
CA LEU A 196 8.33 7.70 -0.08
C LEU A 196 8.40 7.08 1.31
N ALA A 197 7.75 5.92 1.54
CA ALA A 197 7.87 5.17 2.78
C ALA A 197 9.31 4.76 3.08
N VAL A 198 10.05 4.25 2.09
CA VAL A 198 11.49 3.93 2.23
C VAL A 198 12.32 5.19 2.51
N LEU A 199 12.10 6.28 1.77
CA LEU A 199 12.82 7.53 1.97
C LEU A 199 12.58 8.11 3.37
N LEU A 200 11.33 8.12 3.84
CA LEU A 200 10.99 8.52 5.22
C LEU A 200 11.69 7.60 6.24
N SER A 201 11.70 6.29 5.98
CA SER A 201 12.32 5.30 6.86
C SER A 201 13.85 5.45 6.96
N LEU A 202 14.52 5.87 5.88
CA LEU A 202 15.96 6.09 5.83
C LEU A 202 16.38 7.46 6.37
N LEU A 203 15.60 8.51 6.08
CA LEU A 203 15.96 9.89 6.40
C LEU A 203 15.50 10.34 7.79
N LEU A 204 14.49 9.68 8.37
CA LEU A 204 13.90 10.04 9.65
C LEU A 204 14.03 8.92 10.67
N PRO A 205 14.32 9.25 11.95
CA PRO A 205 14.38 8.25 13.01
C PRO A 205 13.01 7.61 13.21
N SER A 206 13.00 6.31 13.53
CA SER A 206 11.80 5.61 13.99
C SER A 206 11.57 5.87 15.47
N ARG A 207 10.30 5.82 15.88
CA ARG A 207 9.91 5.80 17.31
C ARG A 207 9.98 4.39 17.91
N TYR A 208 10.31 3.39 17.10
CA TYR A 208 10.38 1.97 17.45
C TYR A 208 11.76 1.37 17.21
N THR A 209 12.11 0.33 17.97
CA THR A 209 13.41 -0.37 17.89
C THR A 209 13.61 -1.15 16.60
N ARG A 210 12.52 -1.61 15.97
CA ARG A 210 12.52 -2.39 14.71
C ARG A 210 11.99 -1.59 13.51
N GLY A 211 12.09 -0.26 13.56
CA GLY A 211 11.53 0.61 12.51
C GLY A 211 12.02 0.28 11.10
N SER A 212 13.24 -0.23 10.93
CA SER A 212 13.80 -0.56 9.62
C SER A 212 13.21 -1.83 8.97
N ASP A 213 12.45 -2.64 9.70
CA ASP A 213 11.86 -3.87 9.15
C ASP A 213 10.84 -3.59 8.03
N ILE A 214 10.24 -2.40 8.01
CA ILE A 214 9.37 -1.99 6.90
C ILE A 214 10.13 -1.99 5.55
N ASN A 215 11.42 -1.64 5.56
CA ASN A 215 12.22 -1.64 4.34
C ASN A 215 12.46 -3.07 3.83
N LYS A 216 12.52 -4.06 4.72
CA LYS A 216 12.61 -5.47 4.34
C LYS A 216 11.32 -5.95 3.68
N ALA A 217 10.17 -5.58 4.24
CA ALA A 217 8.87 -5.90 3.65
C ALA A 217 8.71 -5.25 2.27
N ILE A 218 9.07 -3.97 2.12
CA ILE A 218 9.05 -3.28 0.82
C ILE A 218 10.07 -3.89 -0.15
N GLY A 219 11.24 -4.31 0.33
CA GLY A 219 12.23 -5.03 -0.48
C GLY A 219 11.70 -6.37 -1.02
N LEU A 220 11.02 -7.16 -0.18
CA LEU A 220 10.35 -8.39 -0.62
C LEU A 220 9.25 -8.11 -1.65
N TYR A 221 8.47 -7.02 -1.45
CA TYR A 221 7.49 -6.59 -2.43
C TYR A 221 8.13 -6.20 -3.78
N ALA A 222 9.26 -5.51 -3.76
CA ALA A 222 10.01 -5.17 -4.96
C ALA A 222 10.52 -6.42 -5.70
N VAL A 223 11.00 -7.43 -4.97
CA VAL A 223 11.37 -8.74 -5.53
C VAL A 223 10.16 -9.43 -6.15
N ALA A 224 8.99 -9.39 -5.50
CA ALA A 224 7.75 -9.96 -6.05
C ALA A 224 7.32 -9.24 -7.34
N LYS A 225 7.36 -7.90 -7.37
CA LYS A 225 7.06 -7.10 -8.58
C LYS A 225 8.06 -7.35 -9.71
N PHE A 226 9.32 -7.66 -9.40
CA PHE A 226 10.29 -8.07 -10.41
C PHE A 226 10.00 -9.49 -10.93
N ALA A 227 9.63 -10.43 -10.06
CA ALA A 227 9.22 -11.77 -10.50
C ALA A 227 7.99 -11.72 -11.44
N GLU A 228 7.04 -10.82 -11.16
CA GLU A 228 5.85 -10.59 -11.99
C GLU A 228 6.18 -10.17 -13.44
N THR A 229 7.34 -9.55 -13.71
CA THR A 229 7.73 -9.23 -15.09
C THR A 229 8.04 -10.47 -15.94
N PHE A 230 8.17 -11.64 -15.31
CA PHE A 230 8.38 -12.94 -15.96
C PHE A 230 7.13 -13.82 -15.97
N ASP A 231 5.98 -13.30 -15.51
CA ASP A 231 4.72 -14.07 -15.41
C ASP A 231 3.83 -13.88 -16.65
N GLN A 232 4.44 -13.60 -17.82
CA GLN A 232 3.79 -13.50 -19.14
C GLN A 232 4.27 -14.61 -20.06
#